data_AF-A0A7R9MS93-F1
#
_entry.id   AF-A0A7R9MS93-F1
#
_cell.length_a   1.000
_cell.length_b   1.000
_cell.length_c   1.000
_cell.angle_alpha   90.00
_cell.angle_beta   90.00
_cell.angle_gamma   90.00
#
_symmetry.space_group_name_H-M   'P 1'
#
loop_
_entity.id
_entity.type
_entity.pdbx_description
1 polymer ?
#
loop_
_entity_poly.entity_id
_entity_poly.type
_entity_poly.pdbx_seq_one_letter_code
_entity_poly.pdbx_strand_id
1 'polypeptide(L)'
;AILRQDISWFDTKTSGDFATKVTADLDKLQEGVGDKVGLCIFSFSTVLCSLGTAFYYGWELTLVILSVTPVLIISFSIIAKIQARYSTTEADSYGKAGAVAEEVLGAIRTVYAFDGQQKEIDRYDKNLEPAKKSGVRRSLFTALGLAMMWLCIYC
;
A
#
# COMPACT_ATOMS: atom_id res chain seq x y z
N ALA A 1 -13.07 -15.67 -27.27
CA ALA A 1 -12.86 -14.45 -28.09
C ALA A 1 -11.40 -14.26 -28.51
N ILE A 2 -10.42 -14.57 -27.67
CA ILE A 2 -8.98 -14.38 -27.97
C ILE A 2 -8.48 -15.28 -29.12
N LEU A 3 -8.95 -16.53 -29.23
CA LEU A 3 -8.59 -17.45 -30.32
C LEU A 3 -9.12 -17.04 -31.71
N ARG A 4 -9.90 -15.96 -31.81
CA ARG A 4 -10.43 -15.42 -33.08
C ARG A 4 -9.67 -14.18 -33.57
N GLN A 5 -8.61 -13.77 -32.86
CA GLN A 5 -7.74 -12.66 -33.25
C GLN A 5 -6.91 -13.01 -34.50
N ASP A 6 -6.58 -11.99 -35.29
CA ASP A 6 -5.77 -12.14 -36.50
C ASP A 6 -4.34 -12.55 -36.19
N ILE A 7 -3.71 -13.32 -37.09
CA ILE A 7 -2.34 -13.81 -36.91
C ILE A 7 -1.33 -12.65 -36.74
N SER A 8 -1.57 -11.50 -37.38
CA SER A 8 -0.76 -10.28 -37.26
C SER A 8 -0.83 -9.64 -35.85
N TRP A 9 -1.94 -9.85 -35.13
CA TRP A 9 -2.09 -9.39 -33.76
C TRP A 9 -1.27 -10.23 -32.77
N PHE A 10 -1.15 -11.54 -33.03
CA PHE A 10 -0.26 -12.41 -32.26
C PHE A 10 1.22 -12.11 -32.52
N ASP A 11 1.56 -11.72 -33.75
CA ASP A 11 2.94 -11.38 -34.15
C ASP A 11 3.43 -10.06 -33.54
N THR A 12 2.52 -9.10 -33.30
CA THR A 12 2.81 -7.86 -32.56
C THR A 12 2.86 -8.06 -31.04
N LYS A 13 2.41 -9.21 -30.53
CA LYS A 13 2.43 -9.58 -29.11
C LYS A 13 3.33 -10.80 -28.88
N THR A 14 4.58 -10.72 -29.34
CA THR A 14 5.62 -11.72 -29.10
C THR A 14 6.03 -11.76 -27.62
N SER A 15 5.25 -12.40 -26.76
CA SER A 15 5.68 -12.74 -25.39
C SER A 15 4.85 -13.91 -24.88
N GLY A 16 5.49 -15.02 -24.52
CA GLY A 16 4.87 -16.15 -23.80
C GLY A 16 4.24 -15.80 -22.45
N ASP A 17 4.30 -14.52 -22.08
CA ASP A 17 3.73 -13.87 -20.90
C ASP A 17 2.29 -13.34 -21.13
N PHE A 18 1.76 -13.33 -22.36
CA PHE A 18 0.40 -12.82 -22.63
C PHE A 18 -0.68 -13.65 -21.93
N ALA A 19 -0.58 -14.98 -22.00
CA ALA A 19 -1.54 -15.86 -21.33
C ALA A 19 -1.50 -15.66 -19.82
N THR A 20 -0.31 -15.55 -19.22
CA THR A 20 -0.12 -15.28 -17.79
C THR A 20 -0.72 -13.92 -17.39
N LYS A 21 -0.53 -12.88 -18.21
CA LYS A 21 -1.13 -11.56 -17.98
C LYS A 21 -2.64 -11.58 -18.04
N VAL A 22 -3.21 -12.26 -19.04
CA VAL A 22 -4.67 -12.40 -19.14
C VAL A 22 -5.22 -13.13 -17.93
N THR A 23 -4.60 -14.23 -17.51
CA THR A 23 -5.01 -14.95 -16.30
C THR A 23 -4.90 -14.06 -15.06
N ALA A 24 -3.78 -13.35 -14.88
CA ALA A 24 -3.60 -12.45 -13.75
C ALA A 24 -4.61 -11.29 -13.72
N ASP A 25 -5.01 -10.77 -14.88
CA ASP A 25 -6.01 -9.71 -14.96
C ASP A 25 -7.43 -10.25 -14.73
N LEU A 26 -7.71 -11.49 -15.14
CA LEU A 26 -8.95 -12.19 -14.78
C LEU A 26 -9.03 -12.47 -13.28
N ASP A 27 -7.93 -12.88 -12.65
CA ASP A 27 -7.86 -13.10 -11.21
C ASP A 27 -8.14 -11.81 -10.43
N LYS A 28 -7.51 -10.68 -10.82
CA LYS A 28 -7.79 -9.36 -10.23
C LYS A 28 -9.26 -8.94 -10.42
N LEU A 29 -9.85 -9.23 -11.57
CA LEU A 29 -11.26 -8.96 -11.83
C LEU A 29 -12.16 -9.82 -10.93
N GLN A 30 -11.83 -11.11 -10.77
CA GLN A 30 -12.55 -12.02 -9.91
C GLN A 30 -12.47 -11.59 -8.45
N GLU A 31 -11.28 -11.22 -7.97
CA GLU A 31 -11.09 -10.64 -6.63
C GLU A 31 -11.89 -9.34 -6.45
N GLY A 32 -11.92 -8.48 -7.46
CA GLY A 32 -12.64 -7.22 -7.44
C GLY A 32 -14.16 -7.38 -7.43
N VAL A 33 -14.71 -8.34 -8.18
CA VAL A 33 -16.16 -8.50 -8.39
C VAL A 33 -16.79 -9.50 -7.42
N GLY A 34 -16.07 -10.52 -6.99
CA GLY A 34 -16.59 -11.59 -6.12
C GLY A 34 -16.87 -11.11 -4.70
N ASP A 35 -15.86 -11.15 -3.84
CA ASP A 35 -16.05 -10.90 -2.40
C ASP A 35 -16.08 -9.41 -2.03
N LYS A 36 -15.35 -8.58 -2.78
CA LYS A 36 -15.20 -7.15 -2.45
C LYS A 36 -16.50 -6.36 -2.66
N VAL A 37 -17.25 -6.63 -3.72
CA VAL A 37 -18.52 -5.94 -3.99
C VAL A 37 -19.54 -6.26 -2.91
N GLY A 38 -19.66 -7.54 -2.54
CA GLY A 38 -20.54 -7.98 -1.44
C GLY A 38 -20.17 -7.31 -0.12
N LEU A 39 -18.87 -7.27 0.20
CA LEU A 39 -18.38 -6.59 1.40
C LEU A 39 -18.66 -5.08 1.37
N CYS A 40 -18.54 -4.42 0.22
CA CYS A 40 -18.86 -3.00 0.08
C CYS A 40 -20.34 -2.74 0.36
N ILE A 41 -21.25 -3.48 -0.28
CA ILE A 41 -22.70 -3.33 -0.09
C ILE A 41 -23.07 -3.59 1.38
N PHE A 42 -22.52 -4.66 1.96
CA PHE A 42 -22.71 -4.98 3.37
C PHE A 42 -22.23 -3.83 4.26
N SER A 43 -21.01 -3.34 4.06
CA SER A 43 -20.44 -2.24 4.86
C SER A 43 -21.27 -0.96 4.75
N PHE A 44 -21.72 -0.59 3.55
CA PHE A 44 -22.61 0.56 3.34
C PHE A 44 -23.94 0.37 4.08
N SER A 45 -24.56 -0.80 3.96
CA SER A 45 -25.82 -1.11 4.65
C SER A 45 -25.65 -1.06 6.17
N THR A 46 -24.56 -1.62 6.70
CA THR A 46 -24.23 -1.60 8.14
C THR A 46 -24.06 -0.18 8.66
N VAL A 47 -23.39 0.71 7.92
CA VAL A 47 -23.24 2.13 8.30
C VAL A 47 -24.60 2.82 8.36
N LEU A 48 -25.47 2.60 7.37
CA LEU A 48 -26.81 3.20 7.37
C LEU A 48 -27.68 2.68 8.52
N CYS A 49 -27.64 1.37 8.77
CA CYS A 49 -28.43 0.72 9.82
C CYS A 49 -27.94 1.13 11.23
N SER A 50 -26.62 1.20 11.44
CA SER A 50 -26.03 1.65 12.71
C SER A 50 -26.32 3.12 12.99
N LEU A 51 -26.26 4.00 11.99
CA LEU A 51 -26.68 5.40 12.15
C LEU A 51 -28.17 5.50 12.53
N GLY A 52 -29.03 4.79 11.80
CA GLY A 52 -30.47 4.80 12.05
C GLY A 52 -30.85 4.29 13.45
N THR A 53 -30.27 3.16 13.87
CA THR A 53 -30.50 2.60 15.21
C THR A 53 -29.93 3.51 16.32
N ALA A 54 -28.78 4.15 16.10
CA ALA A 54 -28.21 5.07 17.06
C ALA A 54 -29.13 6.30 17.29
N PHE A 55 -29.68 6.89 16.22
CA PHE A 55 -30.63 8.00 16.35
C PHE A 55 -31.94 7.60 17.04
N TYR A 56 -32.37 6.33 16.90
CA TYR A 56 -33.60 5.83 17.50
C TYR A 56 -33.51 5.67 19.04
N TYR A 57 -32.40 5.14 19.56
CA TYR A 57 -32.26 4.88 21.00
C TYR A 57 -31.91 6.12 21.84
N GLY A 58 -31.20 7.09 21.28
CA GLY A 58 -30.78 8.26 22.04
C GLY A 58 -30.12 9.34 21.17
N TRP A 59 -30.95 10.25 20.66
CA TRP A 59 -30.52 11.32 19.75
C TRP A 59 -29.51 12.31 20.37
N GLU A 60 -29.52 12.52 21.68
CA GLU A 60 -28.57 13.41 22.37
C GLU A 60 -27.15 12.82 22.40
N LEU A 61 -27.02 11.51 22.70
CA LEU A 61 -25.73 10.83 22.73
C LEU A 61 -25.12 10.70 21.33
N THR A 62 -25.96 10.45 20.31
CA THR A 62 -25.48 10.34 18.94
C THR A 62 -24.97 11.65 18.38
N LEU A 63 -25.59 12.79 18.72
CA LEU A 63 -25.11 14.11 18.26
C LEU A 63 -23.70 14.42 18.78
N VAL A 64 -23.40 14.06 20.04
CA VAL A 64 -22.06 14.25 20.62
C VAL A 64 -21.03 13.38 19.88
N ILE A 65 -21.33 12.11 19.65
CA ILE A 65 -20.42 11.19 18.93
C ILE A 65 -20.25 11.64 17.46
N LEU A 66 -21.33 12.09 16.84
CA LEU A 66 -21.32 12.57 15.46
C LEU A 66 -20.47 13.83 15.30
N SER A 67 -20.32 14.69 16.31
CA SER A 67 -19.44 15.86 16.24
C SER A 67 -17.95 15.50 16.31
N VAL A 68 -17.60 14.44 17.05
CA VAL A 68 -16.21 13.95 17.18
C VAL A 68 -15.80 13.12 15.97
N THR A 69 -16.73 12.37 15.38
CA THR A 69 -16.51 11.50 14.20
C THR A 69 -15.79 12.18 13.03
N PRO A 70 -16.18 13.39 12.52
CA PRO A 70 -15.48 14.03 11.42
C PRO A 70 -14.05 14.43 11.77
N VAL A 71 -13.79 14.82 13.02
CA VAL A 71 -12.43 15.14 13.49
C VAL A 71 -11.54 13.90 13.41
N LEU A 72 -12.06 12.74 13.80
CA LEU A 72 -11.37 11.45 13.69
C LEU A 72 -11.15 11.02 12.23
N ILE A 73 -12.15 11.20 11.36
CA ILE A 73 -12.00 10.89 9.93
C ILE A 73 -10.91 11.75 9.29
N ILE A 74 -10.86 13.05 9.62
CA ILE A 74 -9.85 13.97 9.08
C ILE A 74 -8.46 13.59 9.56
N SER A 75 -8.29 13.33 10.86
CA SER A 75 -6.98 12.94 11.42
C SER A 75 -6.49 11.61 10.82
N PHE A 76 -7.37 10.61 10.73
CA PHE A 76 -7.05 9.33 10.11
C PHE A 76 -6.71 9.48 8.62
N SER A 77 -7.44 10.34 7.89
CA SER A 77 -7.16 10.62 6.48
C SER A 77 -5.80 11.27 6.25
N ILE A 78 -5.39 12.19 7.13
CA ILE A 78 -4.07 12.82 7.09
C ILE A 78 -2.98 11.76 7.34
N ILE A 79 -3.14 10.96 8.39
CA ILE A 79 -2.21 9.87 8.72
C ILE A 79 -2.11 8.88 7.56
N ALA A 80 -3.23 8.46 6.97
CA ALA A 80 -3.27 7.55 5.83
C ALA A 80 -2.56 8.12 4.60
N LYS A 81 -2.77 9.40 4.28
CA LYS A 81 -2.06 10.07 3.16
C LYS A 81 -0.55 10.15 3.39
N ILE A 82 -0.15 10.50 4.61
CA ILE A 82 1.26 10.55 5.00
C ILE A 82 1.87 9.15 4.92
N GLN A 83 1.15 8.14 5.41
CA GLN A 83 1.55 6.74 5.35
C GLN A 83 1.75 6.27 3.90
N ALA A 84 0.82 6.57 3.00
CA ALA A 84 0.92 6.24 1.59
C ALA A 84 2.13 6.92 0.92
N ARG A 85 2.35 8.22 1.17
CA ARG A 85 3.50 8.99 0.66
C ARG A 85 4.85 8.42 1.11
N TYR A 86 4.95 8.02 2.38
CA TYR A 86 6.16 7.38 2.88
C TYR A 86 6.33 5.98 2.29
N SER A 87 5.26 5.20 2.14
CA SER A 87 5.33 3.87 1.53
C SER A 87 5.84 3.90 0.09
N THR A 88 5.43 4.89 -0.71
CA THR A 88 5.94 5.06 -2.08
C THR A 88 7.42 5.46 -2.10
N THR A 89 7.84 6.30 -1.16
CA THR A 89 9.24 6.75 -1.04
C THR A 89 10.15 5.63 -0.55
N GLU A 90 9.67 4.82 0.40
CA GLU A 90 10.32 3.59 0.84
C GLU A 90 10.48 2.63 -0.33
N ALA A 91 9.41 2.37 -1.10
CA ALA A 91 9.47 1.49 -2.27
C ALA A 91 10.49 1.96 -3.32
N ASP A 92 10.57 3.25 -3.62
CA ASP A 92 11.56 3.80 -4.57
C ASP A 92 13.01 3.63 -4.07
N SER A 93 13.23 3.88 -2.77
CA SER A 93 14.56 3.73 -2.15
C SER A 93 14.99 2.26 -2.10
N TYR A 94 14.07 1.35 -1.74
CA TYR A 94 14.32 -0.10 -1.80
C TYR A 94 14.53 -0.58 -3.23
N GLY A 95 13.85 -0.01 -4.22
CA GLY A 95 14.08 -0.31 -5.64
C GLY A 95 15.50 0.04 -6.08
N LYS A 96 16.03 1.20 -5.67
CA LYS A 96 17.42 1.61 -5.96
C LYS A 96 18.43 0.71 -5.26
N ALA A 97 18.22 0.39 -3.99
CA ALA A 97 19.07 -0.55 -3.27
C ALA A 97 19.04 -1.96 -3.89
N GLY A 98 17.85 -2.41 -4.33
CA GLY A 98 17.66 -3.67 -5.04
C GLY A 98 18.40 -3.72 -6.38
N ALA A 99 18.37 -2.64 -7.17
CA ALA A 99 19.12 -2.54 -8.41
C ALA A 99 20.64 -2.63 -8.19
N VAL A 100 21.16 -2.00 -7.12
CA VAL A 100 22.58 -2.11 -6.74
C VAL A 100 22.91 -3.57 -6.36
N ALA A 101 22.06 -4.22 -5.58
CA ALA A 101 22.27 -5.62 -5.22
C ALA A 101 22.24 -6.55 -6.44
N GLU A 102 21.32 -6.32 -7.38
CA GLU A 102 21.21 -7.10 -8.61
C GLU A 102 22.44 -6.94 -9.51
N GLU A 103 22.98 -5.72 -9.63
CA GLU A 103 24.22 -5.44 -10.36
C GLU A 103 25.42 -6.18 -9.73
N VAL A 104 25.57 -6.10 -8.41
CA VAL A 104 26.68 -6.71 -7.67
C VAL A 104 26.61 -8.24 -7.73
N LEU A 105 25.42 -8.81 -7.58
CA LEU A 105 25.21 -10.26 -7.68
C LEU A 105 25.41 -10.77 -9.11
N GLY A 106 24.95 -10.03 -10.12
CA GLY A 106 25.17 -10.35 -11.52
C GLY A 106 26.66 -10.30 -11.92
N ALA A 107 27.42 -9.39 -11.31
CA ALA A 107 28.84 -9.18 -11.57
C ALA A 107 29.75 -9.69 -10.43
N ILE A 108 29.30 -10.68 -9.64
CA ILE A 108 30.00 -11.09 -8.41
C ILE A 108 31.48 -11.46 -8.62
N ARG A 109 31.80 -12.05 -9.78
CA ARG A 109 33.15 -12.46 -10.13
C ARG A 109 34.10 -11.28 -10.36
N THR A 110 33.59 -10.17 -10.92
CA THR A 110 34.39 -8.96 -11.14
C THR A 110 34.54 -8.17 -9.85
N VAL A 111 33.48 -8.06 -9.04
CA VAL A 111 33.54 -7.40 -7.72
C VAL A 111 34.57 -8.09 -6.82
N TYR A 112 34.59 -9.42 -6.82
CA TYR A 112 35.59 -10.19 -6.08
C TYR A 112 37.01 -10.02 -6.65
N ALA A 113 37.16 -10.01 -7.98
CA ALA A 113 38.47 -9.84 -8.63
C ALA A 113 39.12 -8.48 -8.36
N PHE A 114 38.32 -7.43 -8.11
CA PHE A 114 38.79 -6.08 -7.80
C PHE A 114 38.72 -5.73 -6.29
N ASP A 115 38.42 -6.71 -5.43
CA ASP A 115 38.24 -6.52 -3.97
C ASP A 115 37.27 -5.35 -3.62
N GLY A 116 36.24 -5.16 -4.45
CA GLY A 116 35.33 -4.01 -4.40
C GLY A 116 34.16 -4.16 -3.40
N GLN A 117 34.13 -5.22 -2.60
CA GLN A 117 32.98 -5.61 -1.78
C GLN A 117 32.55 -4.51 -0.80
N GLN A 118 33.50 -3.91 -0.08
CA GLN A 118 33.22 -2.87 0.91
C GLN A 118 32.61 -1.61 0.28
N LYS A 119 33.06 -1.26 -0.93
CA LYS A 119 32.55 -0.10 -1.68
C LYS A 119 31.09 -0.30 -2.10
N GLU A 120 30.74 -1.52 -2.51
CA GLU A 120 29.38 -1.84 -2.93
C GLU A 120 28.42 -2.00 -1.74
N ILE A 121 28.91 -2.46 -0.58
CA ILE A 121 28.15 -2.46 0.68
C ILE A 121 27.82 -1.04 1.11
N ASP A 122 28.79 -0.13 1.10
CA ASP A 122 28.56 1.29 1.45
C ASP A 122 27.58 1.96 0.47
N ARG A 123 27.67 1.60 -0.83
CA ARG A 123 26.72 2.05 -1.85
C ARG A 123 25.30 1.54 -1.59
N TYR A 124 25.15 0.31 -1.12
CA TYR A 124 23.86 -0.26 -0.75
C TYR A 124 23.27 0.42 0.48
N ASP A 125 24.05 0.57 1.56
CA ASP A 125 23.61 1.21 2.80
C ASP A 125 23.20 2.67 2.61
N LYS A 126 23.94 3.42 1.78
CA LYS A 126 23.61 4.81 1.44
C LYS A 126 22.25 4.95 0.74
N ASN A 127 21.84 3.96 -0.04
CA ASN A 127 20.53 3.96 -0.70
C ASN A 127 19.39 3.55 0.26
N LEU A 128 19.69 2.82 1.35
CA LEU A 128 18.72 2.41 2.37
C LEU A 128 18.51 3.44 3.48
N GLU A 129 19.50 4.28 3.75
CA GLU A 129 19.44 5.34 4.76
C GLU A 129 18.17 6.24 4.68
N PRO A 130 17.76 6.75 3.49
CA PRO A 130 16.53 7.53 3.37
C PRO A 130 15.27 6.72 3.66
N ALA A 131 15.23 5.42 3.31
CA ALA A 131 14.12 4.53 3.64
C ALA A 131 14.01 4.34 5.15
N LYS A 132 15.13 4.06 5.82
CA LYS A 132 15.21 3.90 7.28
C LYS A 132 14.72 5.16 8.01
N LYS A 133 15.22 6.34 7.61
CA LYS A 133 14.84 7.61 8.24
C LYS A 133 13.36 7.94 8.02
N SER A 134 12.84 7.66 6.83
CA SER A 134 11.42 7.84 6.50
C SER A 134 10.53 6.91 7.32
N GLY A 135 10.92 5.63 7.46
CA GLY A 135 10.19 4.64 8.24
C GLY A 135 10.12 4.98 9.72
N VAL A 136 11.23 5.42 10.34
CA VAL A 136 11.25 5.85 11.75
C VAL A 136 10.37 7.08 11.98
N ARG A 137 10.41 8.05 11.07
CA ARG A 137 9.60 9.25 11.20
C ARG A 137 8.11 8.95 11.02
N ARG A 138 7.77 8.10 10.03
CA ARG A 138 6.42 7.57 9.80
C ARG A 138 5.91 6.86 11.04
N SER A 139 6.65 5.90 11.60
CA SER A 139 6.20 5.12 12.76
C SER A 139 5.96 5.99 13.99
N LEU A 140 6.82 6.98 14.26
CA LEU A 140 6.64 7.95 15.34
C LEU A 140 5.35 8.77 15.17
N PHE A 141 5.11 9.35 13.99
CA PHE A 141 3.89 10.12 13.74
C PHE A 141 2.62 9.25 13.83
N THR A 142 2.69 8.02 13.35
CA THR A 142 1.55 7.08 13.38
C THR A 142 1.24 6.68 14.83
N ALA A 143 2.27 6.38 15.63
CA ALA A 143 2.14 5.98 17.03
C ALA A 143 1.65 7.12 17.91
N LEU A 144 2.18 8.34 17.74
CA LEU A 144 1.71 9.53 18.45
C LEU A 144 0.25 9.85 18.11
N GLY A 145 -0.13 9.75 16.83
CA GLY A 145 -1.52 9.98 16.39
C GLY A 145 -2.50 8.97 17.00
N LEU A 146 -2.13 7.68 17.01
CA LEU A 146 -2.92 6.64 17.68
C LEU A 146 -2.99 6.85 19.18
N ALA A 147 -1.86 7.08 19.86
CA ALA A 147 -1.84 7.28 21.32
C ALA A 147 -2.73 8.47 21.75
N MET A 148 -2.68 9.57 21.01
CA MET A 148 -3.53 10.74 21.27
C MET A 148 -5.02 10.41 21.08
N MET A 149 -5.36 9.60 20.06
CA MET A 149 -6.74 9.17 19.81
C MET A 149 -7.27 8.27 20.94
N TRP A 150 -6.46 7.34 21.44
CA TRP A 150 -6.84 6.50 22.59
C TRP A 150 -6.97 7.31 23.88
N LEU A 151 -6.09 8.29 24.11
CA LEU A 151 -6.18 9.17 25.28
C LEU A 151 -7.48 9.98 25.26
N CYS A 152 -7.87 10.55 24.12
CA CYS A 152 -9.12 11.31 24.00
C CYS A 152 -10.40 10.47 24.12
N ILE A 153 -10.34 9.15 23.90
CA ILE A 153 -11.51 8.25 24.02
C ILE A 153 -11.67 7.74 25.45
N TYR A 154 -10.57 7.54 26.17
CA TYR A 154 -10.56 6.94 27.52
C TYR A 154 -10.40 7.95 28.67
N CYS A 155 -10.08 9.22 28.40
CA CYS A 155 -10.11 10.32 29.37
C CYS A 155 -11.43 11.09 29.30
#